data_AF-A0A387HGE5-F1
#
_entry.id   AF-A0A387HGE5-F1
#
_cell.length_a   1.000
_cell.length_b   1.000
_cell.length_c   1.000
_cell.angle_alpha   90.00
_cell.angle_beta   90.00
_cell.angle_gamma   90.00
#
_symmetry.space_group_name_H-M   'P 1'
#
loop_
_entity.id
_entity.type
_entity.pdbx_description
1 polymer ?
#
loop_
_entity_poly.entity_id
_entity_poly.type
_entity_poly.pdbx_seq_one_letter_code
_entity_poly.pdbx_strand_id
1 'polypeptide(L)'
;MENRPAPQGPEGCLTVAIRIPVRIVVLVLVVPVRIVWDLLVVGAKALRRVVLAPLWRGLVVIPFGWLYRWVLTPLGRSTAWLARGVGVVVAAVGEAVGVAVTWVLVTLIAAPSVWLYRQVLTPLARIAGHTIKALAIGLTRVLWAVFVWPPVTLWRLLLFPLLRYGILLPASWLLRTLQSAAAWLYRTALTPTGHALARLAALIGAGLVALGRGLVALGVLLVVVPVGWVYRRVLTPLGRGLAVVVREIGHAIGHAWRVAGHLSRAIGRGLKWLAHTLVGRPTRWVYVVILTPVGHAVRDAVWRPAARAAREAGRAARQALTTARETVRTARQEAWRALVGGPPRERTEHRARTLGSTTTASGAVPAPEISLSKAEG
;
A
#
# COMPACT_ATOMS: atom_id res chain seq x y z
N MET A 1 40.63 72.39 -3.41
CA MET A 1 41.26 72.50 -4.73
C MET A 1 40.15 72.70 -5.73
N GLU A 2 39.84 73.97 -5.87
CA GLU A 2 38.92 74.57 -6.82
C GLU A 2 39.59 74.52 -8.21
N ASN A 3 38.95 73.88 -9.18
CA ASN A 3 39.11 74.12 -10.62
C ASN A 3 37.92 73.45 -11.30
N ARG A 4 36.81 74.19 -11.47
CA ARG A 4 36.48 74.93 -12.70
C ARG A 4 36.68 74.09 -13.97
N PRO A 5 35.62 73.78 -14.72
CA PRO A 5 35.78 73.43 -16.13
C PRO A 5 36.36 74.64 -16.87
N ALA A 6 37.44 74.40 -17.61
CA ALA A 6 37.95 75.32 -18.62
C ALA A 6 36.91 75.53 -19.73
N PRO A 7 36.97 76.64 -20.47
CA PRO A 7 35.96 77.03 -21.45
C PRO A 7 35.87 75.96 -22.55
N GLN A 8 34.66 75.51 -22.86
CA GLN A 8 34.40 74.80 -24.11
C GLN A 8 34.73 75.78 -25.24
N GLY A 9 35.85 75.53 -25.92
CA GLY A 9 36.14 76.17 -27.20
C GLY A 9 34.98 75.93 -28.16
N PRO A 10 34.78 76.83 -29.15
CA PRO A 10 33.70 76.70 -30.11
C PRO A 10 33.87 75.39 -30.89
N GLU A 11 33.18 74.34 -30.47
CA GLU A 11 33.07 73.10 -31.23
C GLU A 11 32.27 73.45 -32.48
N GLY A 12 33.07 73.65 -33.54
CA GLY A 12 32.66 74.24 -34.78
C GLY A 12 31.62 73.41 -35.51
N CYS A 13 30.96 74.08 -36.45
CA CYS A 13 29.98 73.57 -37.40
C CYS A 13 30.31 72.22 -38.07
N LEU A 14 31.53 71.68 -37.97
CA LEU A 14 31.95 70.40 -38.54
C LEU A 14 31.28 69.17 -37.88
N THR A 15 31.16 69.12 -36.54
CA THR A 15 30.49 67.99 -35.86
C THR A 15 28.98 68.03 -36.06
N VAL A 16 28.40 69.22 -36.15
CA VAL A 16 26.99 69.40 -36.54
C VAL A 16 26.78 69.05 -38.03
N ALA A 17 27.68 69.48 -38.92
CA ALA A 17 27.63 69.19 -40.35
C ALA A 17 27.84 67.71 -40.69
N ILE A 18 28.58 66.94 -39.87
CA ILE A 18 28.74 65.48 -40.06
C ILE A 18 27.56 64.72 -39.45
N ARG A 19 26.97 65.20 -38.36
CA ARG A 19 25.90 64.47 -37.65
C ARG A 19 24.53 64.62 -38.30
N ILE A 20 24.26 65.77 -38.92
CA ILE A 20 23.03 66.01 -39.68
C ILE A 20 22.86 64.99 -40.84
N PRO A 21 23.83 64.77 -41.76
CA PRO A 21 23.67 63.83 -42.86
C PRO A 21 23.58 62.39 -42.38
N VAL A 22 24.33 61.98 -41.35
CA VAL A 22 24.21 60.62 -40.77
C VAL A 22 22.80 60.39 -40.22
N ARG A 23 22.22 61.38 -39.52
CA ARG A 23 20.87 61.25 -38.96
C ARG A 23 19.82 61.24 -40.08
N ILE A 24 20.02 62.01 -41.15
CA ILE A 24 19.16 61.98 -42.34
C ILE A 24 19.25 60.62 -43.04
N VAL A 25 20.44 60.07 -43.26
CA VAL A 25 20.62 58.75 -43.89
C VAL A 25 19.98 57.65 -43.04
N VAL A 26 20.19 57.67 -41.72
CA VAL A 26 19.55 56.71 -40.81
C VAL A 26 18.04 56.85 -40.86
N LEU A 27 17.48 58.05 -40.86
CA LEU A 27 16.03 58.25 -40.87
C LEU A 27 15.43 57.87 -42.23
N VAL A 28 16.08 58.27 -43.32
CA VAL A 28 15.68 57.94 -44.71
C VAL A 28 15.82 56.45 -45.02
N LEU A 29 16.74 55.73 -44.39
CA LEU A 29 16.94 54.30 -44.66
C LEU A 29 16.24 53.40 -43.65
N VAL A 30 16.37 53.69 -42.35
CA VAL A 30 15.83 52.84 -41.27
C VAL A 30 14.32 52.99 -41.15
N VAL A 31 13.77 54.20 -41.26
CA VAL A 31 12.31 54.39 -41.13
C VAL A 31 11.53 53.62 -42.19
N PRO A 32 11.85 53.69 -43.49
CA PRO A 32 11.11 52.90 -44.48
C PRO A 32 11.32 51.40 -44.31
N VAL A 33 12.52 50.94 -43.95
CA VAL A 33 12.76 49.51 -43.65
C VAL A 33 11.88 49.05 -42.48
N ARG A 34 11.71 49.89 -41.46
CA ARG A 34 10.92 49.57 -40.27
C ARG A 34 9.42 49.60 -40.55
N ILE A 35 8.96 50.54 -41.38
CA ILE A 35 7.57 50.58 -41.87
C ILE A 35 7.26 49.35 -42.72
N VAL A 36 8.16 48.95 -43.62
CA VAL A 36 8.03 47.72 -44.42
C VAL A 36 7.96 46.50 -43.52
N TRP A 37 8.78 46.44 -42.48
CA TRP A 37 8.74 45.35 -41.50
C TRP A 37 7.44 45.31 -40.71
N ASP A 38 6.96 46.45 -40.20
CA ASP A 38 5.69 46.53 -39.48
C ASP A 38 4.50 46.19 -40.39
N LEU A 39 4.50 46.62 -41.66
CA LEU A 39 3.50 46.23 -42.65
C LEU A 39 3.54 44.72 -42.92
N LEU A 40 4.72 44.11 -43.04
CA LEU A 40 4.86 42.67 -43.22
C LEU A 40 4.37 41.88 -42.01
N VAL A 41 4.66 42.34 -40.80
CA VAL A 41 4.21 41.68 -39.56
C VAL A 41 2.69 41.81 -39.40
N VAL A 42 2.13 42.98 -39.71
CA VAL A 42 0.68 43.21 -39.71
C VAL A 42 0.00 42.36 -40.79
N GLY A 43 0.55 42.34 -42.01
CA GLY A 43 0.08 41.51 -43.11
C GLY A 43 0.13 40.03 -42.78
N ALA A 44 1.22 39.54 -42.18
CA ALA A 44 1.34 38.15 -41.74
C ALA A 44 0.38 37.81 -40.59
N LYS A 45 0.15 38.72 -39.63
CA LYS A 45 -0.85 38.55 -38.57
C LYS A 45 -2.26 38.53 -39.12
N ALA A 46 -2.57 39.42 -40.06
CA ALA A 46 -3.86 39.48 -40.74
C ALA A 46 -4.09 38.18 -41.53
N LEU A 47 -3.12 37.73 -42.32
CA LEU A 47 -3.17 36.47 -43.06
C LEU A 47 -3.38 35.27 -42.12
N ARG A 48 -2.68 35.23 -40.97
CA ARG A 48 -2.84 34.16 -40.00
C ARG A 48 -4.21 34.14 -39.35
N ARG A 49 -4.78 35.31 -39.03
CA ARG A 49 -6.10 35.41 -38.39
C ARG A 49 -7.26 35.22 -39.36
N VAL A 50 -7.15 35.77 -40.56
CA VAL A 50 -8.24 35.81 -41.55
C VAL A 50 -8.24 34.55 -42.40
N VAL A 51 -7.09 33.95 -42.69
CA VAL A 51 -7.00 32.79 -43.57
C VAL A 51 -6.64 31.52 -42.80
N LEU A 52 -5.49 31.47 -42.12
CA LEU A 52 -5.06 30.21 -41.48
C LEU A 52 -5.97 29.77 -40.33
N ALA A 53 -6.42 30.67 -39.46
CA ALA A 53 -7.23 30.30 -38.30
C ALA A 53 -8.61 29.73 -38.68
N PRO A 54 -9.42 30.34 -39.58
CA PRO A 54 -10.67 29.75 -40.00
C PRO A 54 -10.46 28.51 -40.86
N LEU A 55 -9.43 28.47 -41.72
CA LEU A 55 -9.15 27.31 -42.54
C LEU A 55 -8.74 26.10 -41.67
N TRP A 56 -7.93 26.32 -40.63
CA TRP A 56 -7.60 25.27 -39.66
C TRP A 56 -8.82 24.79 -38.87
N ARG A 57 -9.69 25.71 -38.42
CA ARG A 57 -10.90 25.35 -37.69
C ARG A 57 -11.90 24.59 -38.56
N GLY A 58 -12.12 25.06 -39.79
CA GLY A 58 -13.03 24.46 -40.77
C GLY A 58 -12.55 23.12 -41.30
N LEU A 59 -11.27 23.01 -41.65
CA LEU A 59 -10.74 21.85 -42.35
C LEU A 59 -10.24 20.74 -41.42
N VAL A 60 -9.84 21.07 -40.19
CA VAL A 60 -9.25 20.09 -39.27
C VAL A 60 -10.09 19.92 -38.02
N VAL A 61 -10.40 21.00 -37.30
CA VAL A 61 -11.06 20.88 -35.99
C VAL A 61 -12.50 20.41 -36.11
N ILE A 62 -13.25 20.97 -37.05
CA ILE A 62 -14.66 20.62 -37.27
C ILE A 62 -14.83 19.16 -37.75
N PRO A 63 -14.17 18.69 -38.83
CA PRO A 63 -14.34 17.31 -39.29
C PRO A 63 -13.79 16.30 -38.30
N PHE A 64 -12.70 16.62 -37.59
CA PHE A 64 -12.17 15.72 -36.56
C PHE A 64 -13.08 15.64 -35.33
N GLY A 65 -13.67 16.77 -34.92
CA GLY A 65 -14.68 16.81 -33.86
C GLY A 65 -15.97 16.08 -34.26
N TRP A 66 -16.36 16.18 -35.54
CA TRP A 66 -17.51 15.45 -36.08
C TRP A 66 -17.24 13.94 -36.10
N LEU A 67 -16.07 13.51 -36.58
CA LEU A 67 -15.63 12.11 -36.54
C LEU A 67 -15.58 11.56 -35.11
N TYR A 68 -15.09 12.34 -34.15
CA TYR A 68 -15.07 11.95 -32.75
C TYR A 68 -16.49 11.77 -32.17
N ARG A 69 -17.38 12.73 -32.41
CA ARG A 69 -18.77 12.68 -31.93
C ARG A 69 -19.58 11.57 -32.59
N TRP A 70 -19.48 11.43 -33.91
CA TRP A 70 -20.34 10.54 -34.69
C TRP A 70 -19.80 9.12 -34.83
N VAL A 71 -18.49 8.90 -34.67
CA VAL A 71 -17.89 7.56 -34.84
C VAL A 71 -17.31 7.05 -33.54
N LEU A 72 -16.41 7.79 -32.89
CA LEU A 72 -15.74 7.29 -31.67
C LEU A 72 -16.69 7.21 -30.46
N THR A 73 -17.58 8.19 -30.30
CA THR A 73 -18.50 8.21 -29.16
C THR A 73 -19.50 7.05 -29.20
N PRO A 74 -20.16 6.73 -30.34
CA PRO A 74 -21.00 5.55 -30.44
C PRO A 74 -20.21 4.25 -30.38
N LEU A 75 -19.00 4.16 -30.97
CA LEU A 75 -18.16 2.96 -30.82
C LEU A 75 -17.75 2.71 -29.37
N GLY A 76 -17.39 3.77 -28.64
CA GLY A 76 -17.04 3.67 -27.23
C GLY A 76 -18.24 3.25 -26.38
N ARG A 77 -19.43 3.72 -26.72
CA ARG A 77 -20.65 3.37 -26.00
C ARG A 77 -21.13 1.96 -26.31
N SER A 78 -21.04 1.51 -27.56
CA SER A 78 -21.40 0.14 -27.96
C SER A 78 -20.44 -0.90 -27.38
N THR A 79 -19.13 -0.63 -27.40
CA THR A 79 -18.13 -1.51 -26.76
C THR A 79 -18.30 -1.57 -25.24
N ALA A 80 -18.58 -0.45 -24.57
CA ALA A 80 -18.87 -0.43 -23.14
C ALA A 80 -20.17 -1.19 -22.81
N TRP A 81 -21.17 -1.15 -23.68
CA TRP A 81 -22.42 -1.89 -23.51
C TRP A 81 -22.20 -3.40 -23.65
N LEU A 82 -21.45 -3.83 -24.66
CA LEU A 82 -21.05 -5.23 -24.84
C LEU A 82 -20.22 -5.75 -23.67
N ALA A 83 -19.25 -4.97 -23.19
CA ALA A 83 -18.43 -5.35 -22.04
C ALA A 83 -19.26 -5.51 -20.76
N ARG A 84 -20.24 -4.62 -20.54
CA ARG A 84 -21.19 -4.77 -19.42
C ARG A 84 -22.08 -6.00 -19.60
N GLY A 85 -22.60 -6.24 -20.80
CA GLY A 85 -23.41 -7.42 -21.09
C GLY A 85 -22.66 -8.72 -20.79
N VAL A 86 -21.41 -8.83 -21.26
CA VAL A 86 -20.54 -9.97 -20.95
C VAL A 86 -20.27 -10.09 -19.45
N GLY A 87 -20.01 -8.97 -18.76
CA GLY A 87 -19.80 -8.96 -17.32
C GLY A 87 -21.01 -9.50 -16.52
N VAL A 88 -22.23 -9.12 -16.91
CA VAL A 88 -23.47 -9.61 -16.28
C VAL A 88 -23.66 -11.11 -16.52
N VAL A 89 -23.41 -11.58 -17.75
CA VAL A 89 -23.53 -13.01 -18.07
C VAL A 89 -22.49 -13.84 -17.29
N VAL A 90 -21.24 -13.38 -17.22
CA VAL A 90 -20.20 -14.08 -16.46
C VAL A 90 -20.52 -14.10 -14.96
N ALA A 91 -21.04 -13.01 -14.40
CA ALA A 91 -21.46 -12.96 -13.00
C ALA A 91 -22.63 -13.92 -12.74
N ALA A 92 -23.66 -13.91 -13.60
CA ALA A 92 -24.81 -14.80 -13.47
C ALA A 92 -24.42 -16.29 -13.59
N VAL A 93 -23.50 -16.62 -14.52
CA VAL A 93 -22.96 -17.98 -14.64
C VAL A 93 -22.15 -18.35 -13.39
N GLY A 94 -21.35 -17.43 -12.86
CA GLY A 94 -20.60 -17.64 -11.62
C GLY A 94 -21.50 -17.92 -10.42
N GLU A 95 -22.58 -17.16 -10.26
CA GLU A 95 -23.58 -17.38 -9.20
C GLU A 95 -24.32 -18.69 -9.38
N ALA A 96 -24.78 -19.02 -10.60
CA ALA A 96 -25.45 -20.28 -10.90
C ALA A 96 -24.55 -21.49 -10.58
N VAL A 97 -23.27 -21.42 -10.96
CA VAL A 97 -22.29 -22.47 -10.63
C VAL A 97 -22.06 -22.53 -9.12
N GLY A 98 -21.93 -21.39 -8.45
CA GLY A 98 -21.78 -21.33 -6.99
C GLY A 98 -22.93 -22.00 -6.27
N VAL A 99 -24.17 -21.65 -6.63
CA VAL A 99 -25.40 -22.24 -6.07
C VAL A 99 -25.47 -23.73 -6.36
N ALA A 100 -25.16 -24.16 -7.59
CA ALA A 100 -25.14 -25.57 -7.95
C ALA A 100 -24.12 -26.36 -7.12
N VAL A 101 -22.90 -25.84 -6.98
CA VAL A 101 -21.85 -26.47 -6.17
C VAL A 101 -22.26 -26.54 -4.70
N THR A 102 -22.79 -25.45 -4.13
CA THR A 102 -23.28 -25.45 -2.74
C THR A 102 -24.42 -26.44 -2.56
N TRP A 103 -25.38 -26.49 -3.48
CA TRP A 103 -26.50 -27.42 -3.43
C TRP A 103 -26.04 -28.87 -3.50
N VAL A 104 -25.12 -29.19 -4.41
CA VAL A 104 -24.50 -30.53 -4.52
C VAL A 104 -23.78 -30.87 -3.23
N LEU A 105 -22.96 -29.96 -2.70
CA LEU A 105 -22.18 -30.20 -1.47
C LEU A 105 -23.09 -30.43 -0.26
N VAL A 106 -24.11 -29.60 -0.08
CA VAL A 106 -25.09 -29.72 1.02
C VAL A 106 -25.90 -31.00 0.85
N THR A 107 -26.33 -31.34 -0.35
CA THR A 107 -27.14 -32.53 -0.59
C THR A 107 -26.31 -33.81 -0.44
N LEU A 108 -25.07 -33.85 -0.94
CA LEU A 108 -24.20 -35.03 -0.83
C LEU A 108 -23.55 -35.20 0.54
N ILE A 109 -23.33 -34.13 1.29
CA ILE A 109 -22.61 -34.22 2.58
C ILE A 109 -23.58 -34.00 3.74
N ALA A 110 -24.32 -32.89 3.74
CA ALA A 110 -25.18 -32.55 4.86
C ALA A 110 -26.42 -33.44 4.94
N ALA A 111 -27.06 -33.79 3.81
CA ALA A 111 -28.23 -34.67 3.85
C ALA A 111 -27.92 -36.07 4.41
N PRO A 112 -26.89 -36.80 3.93
CA PRO A 112 -26.54 -38.08 4.53
C PRO A 112 -25.99 -37.92 5.95
N SER A 113 -25.24 -36.85 6.25
CA SER A 113 -24.76 -36.62 7.63
C SER A 113 -25.91 -36.38 8.62
N VAL A 114 -26.93 -35.60 8.23
CA VAL A 114 -28.13 -35.35 9.04
C VAL A 114 -28.97 -36.61 9.16
N TRP A 115 -29.09 -37.39 8.10
CA TRP A 115 -29.76 -38.69 8.15
C TRP A 115 -29.05 -39.64 9.11
N LEU A 116 -27.71 -39.73 9.03
CA LEU A 116 -26.89 -40.57 9.91
C LEU A 116 -26.95 -40.08 11.37
N TYR A 117 -26.96 -38.77 11.59
CA TYR A 117 -27.16 -38.19 12.92
C TYR A 117 -28.53 -38.57 13.49
N ARG A 118 -29.61 -38.41 12.71
CA ARG A 118 -30.97 -38.71 13.15
C ARG A 118 -31.19 -40.21 13.37
N GLN A 119 -30.70 -41.05 12.47
CA GLN A 119 -30.98 -42.48 12.48
C GLN A 119 -30.03 -43.29 13.35
N VAL A 120 -28.80 -42.82 13.59
CA VAL A 120 -27.80 -43.60 14.34
C VAL A 120 -27.44 -42.92 15.65
N LEU A 121 -27.01 -41.66 15.61
CA LEU A 121 -26.52 -40.94 16.80
C LEU A 121 -27.65 -40.60 17.79
N THR A 122 -28.82 -40.21 17.29
CA THR A 122 -29.95 -39.84 18.15
C THR A 122 -30.51 -41.04 18.92
N PRO A 123 -30.76 -42.22 18.32
CA PRO A 123 -31.17 -43.39 19.08
C PRO A 123 -30.06 -43.91 20.00
N LEU A 124 -28.79 -43.93 19.57
CA LEU A 124 -27.68 -44.31 20.45
C LEU A 124 -27.55 -43.40 21.67
N ALA A 125 -27.63 -42.08 21.48
CA ALA A 125 -27.58 -41.12 22.58
C ALA A 125 -28.78 -41.27 23.52
N ARG A 126 -29.97 -41.57 22.97
CA ARG A 126 -31.17 -41.80 23.78
C ARG A 126 -31.04 -43.10 24.58
N ILE A 127 -30.58 -44.20 23.98
CA ILE A 127 -30.38 -45.48 24.66
C ILE A 127 -29.28 -45.35 25.74
N ALA A 128 -28.15 -44.74 25.41
CA ALA A 128 -27.08 -44.47 26.37
C ALA A 128 -27.55 -43.56 27.52
N GLY A 129 -28.38 -42.56 27.22
CA GLY A 129 -28.98 -41.70 28.25
C GLY A 129 -29.90 -42.47 29.20
N HIS A 130 -30.70 -43.41 28.69
CA HIS A 130 -31.56 -44.24 29.53
C HIS A 130 -30.76 -45.22 30.38
N THR A 131 -29.72 -45.85 29.83
CA THR A 131 -28.87 -46.78 30.60
C THR A 131 -28.09 -46.07 31.69
N ILE A 132 -27.53 -44.89 31.42
CA ILE A 132 -26.84 -44.08 32.44
C ILE A 132 -27.81 -43.65 33.53
N LYS A 133 -29.01 -43.17 33.18
CA LYS A 133 -30.03 -42.79 34.17
C LYS A 133 -30.49 -43.98 35.00
N ALA A 134 -30.72 -45.14 34.38
CA ALA A 134 -31.11 -46.36 35.08
C ALA A 134 -30.00 -46.83 36.05
N LEU A 135 -28.73 -46.76 35.62
CA LEU A 135 -27.59 -47.11 36.46
C LEU A 135 -27.45 -46.14 37.64
N ALA A 136 -27.62 -44.83 37.40
CA ALA A 136 -27.57 -43.82 38.46
C ALA A 136 -28.69 -44.02 39.48
N ILE A 137 -29.94 -44.22 39.03
CA ILE A 137 -31.08 -44.50 39.91
C ILE A 137 -30.85 -45.79 40.70
N GLY A 138 -30.36 -46.85 40.03
CA GLY A 138 -30.03 -48.11 40.66
C GLY A 138 -28.96 -47.95 41.76
N LEU A 139 -27.88 -47.24 41.45
CA LEU A 139 -26.81 -46.96 42.40
C LEU A 139 -27.29 -46.14 43.60
N THR A 140 -28.09 -45.09 43.38
CA THR A 140 -28.68 -44.29 44.46
C THR A 140 -29.61 -45.13 45.33
N ARG A 141 -30.42 -46.01 44.74
CA ARG A 141 -31.31 -46.92 45.49
C ARG A 141 -30.52 -47.91 46.32
N VAL A 142 -29.46 -48.51 45.77
CA VAL A 142 -28.57 -49.43 46.49
C VAL A 142 -27.86 -48.69 47.63
N LEU A 143 -27.32 -47.49 47.38
CA LEU A 143 -26.66 -46.70 48.40
C LEU A 143 -27.63 -46.32 49.53
N TRP A 144 -28.86 -45.92 49.20
CA TRP A 144 -29.88 -45.62 50.19
C TRP A 144 -30.28 -46.87 50.99
N ALA A 145 -30.44 -48.02 50.32
CA ALA A 145 -30.76 -49.29 50.98
C ALA A 145 -29.63 -49.80 51.87
N VAL A 146 -28.36 -49.59 51.50
CA VAL A 146 -27.21 -50.02 52.31
C VAL A 146 -26.93 -49.05 53.46
N PHE A 147 -27.07 -47.75 53.22
CA PHE A 147 -26.63 -46.74 54.18
C PHE A 147 -27.74 -46.27 55.12
N VAL A 148 -28.97 -46.10 54.61
CA VAL A 148 -30.07 -45.53 55.38
C VAL A 148 -30.91 -46.63 56.02
N TRP A 149 -31.18 -47.71 55.29
CA TRP A 149 -32.07 -48.76 55.78
C TRP A 149 -31.57 -49.46 57.05
N PRO A 150 -30.29 -49.88 57.18
CA PRO A 150 -29.83 -50.60 58.37
C PRO A 150 -29.80 -49.74 59.63
N PRO A 151 -29.29 -48.49 59.62
CA PRO A 151 -29.39 -47.61 60.78
C PRO A 151 -30.83 -47.25 61.14
N VAL A 152 -31.73 -47.07 60.16
CA VAL A 152 -33.14 -46.75 60.43
C VAL A 152 -33.89 -47.95 61.03
N THR A 153 -33.62 -49.17 60.55
CA THR A 153 -34.21 -50.38 61.14
C THR A 153 -33.62 -50.68 62.51
N LEU A 154 -32.31 -50.54 62.70
CA LEU A 154 -31.66 -50.60 64.02
C LEU A 154 -32.19 -49.53 64.97
N TRP A 155 -32.44 -48.31 64.49
CA TRP A 155 -33.02 -47.25 65.31
C TRP A 155 -34.46 -47.57 65.72
N ARG A 156 -35.30 -48.05 64.79
CA ARG A 156 -36.70 -48.40 65.08
C ARG A 156 -36.84 -49.65 65.95
N LEU A 157 -35.99 -50.66 65.77
CA LEU A 157 -36.09 -51.96 66.44
C LEU A 157 -35.27 -52.06 67.73
N LEU A 158 -34.15 -51.35 67.83
CA LEU A 158 -33.26 -51.41 68.98
C LEU A 158 -33.29 -50.11 69.79
N LEU A 159 -32.95 -48.95 69.20
CA LEU A 159 -32.79 -47.72 69.98
C LEU A 159 -34.10 -47.12 70.47
N PHE A 160 -35.13 -47.05 69.64
CA PHE A 160 -36.41 -46.47 70.04
C PHE A 160 -37.08 -47.23 71.21
N PRO A 161 -37.14 -48.57 71.21
CA PRO A 161 -37.63 -49.31 72.38
C PRO A 161 -36.67 -49.25 73.58
N LEU A 162 -35.35 -49.30 73.40
CA LEU A 162 -34.42 -49.16 74.53
C LEU A 162 -34.45 -47.76 75.17
N LEU A 163 -34.53 -46.68 74.37
CA LEU A 163 -34.63 -45.32 74.91
C LEU A 163 -35.97 -45.11 75.63
N ARG A 164 -37.08 -45.61 75.06
CA ARG A 164 -38.42 -45.39 75.60
C ARG A 164 -38.71 -46.24 76.84
N TYR A 165 -38.25 -47.48 76.89
CA TYR A 165 -38.50 -48.38 78.03
C TYR A 165 -37.33 -48.46 79.01
N GLY A 166 -36.09 -48.22 78.56
CA GLY A 166 -34.89 -48.36 79.38
C GLY A 166 -34.37 -47.07 80.03
N ILE A 167 -34.59 -45.89 79.43
CA ILE A 167 -34.00 -44.62 79.92
C ILE A 167 -35.06 -43.68 80.50
N LEU A 168 -36.20 -43.50 79.86
CA LEU A 168 -37.20 -42.51 80.28
C LEU A 168 -37.88 -42.83 81.63
N LEU A 169 -38.02 -44.11 81.97
CA LEU A 169 -38.62 -44.53 83.25
C LEU A 169 -37.63 -44.55 84.43
N PRO A 170 -36.35 -45.00 84.30
CA PRO A 170 -35.42 -45.02 85.44
C PRO A 170 -34.57 -43.75 85.60
N ALA A 171 -34.28 -43.02 84.52
CA ALA A 171 -33.33 -41.90 84.56
C ALA A 171 -33.86 -40.66 85.29
N SER A 172 -35.18 -40.44 85.29
CA SER A 172 -35.80 -39.31 86.02
C SER A 172 -35.60 -39.40 87.54
N TRP A 173 -35.48 -40.63 88.06
CA TRP A 173 -35.34 -40.90 89.48
C TRP A 173 -33.87 -40.95 89.94
N LEU A 174 -32.96 -41.43 89.08
CA LEU A 174 -31.55 -41.68 89.41
C LEU A 174 -30.58 -40.52 89.06
N LEU A 175 -30.97 -39.59 88.16
CA LEU A 175 -30.10 -38.45 87.77
C LEU A 175 -29.70 -37.55 88.94
N ARG A 176 -30.51 -37.52 90.00
CA ARG A 176 -30.35 -36.61 91.14
C ARG A 176 -29.28 -37.07 92.14
N THR A 177 -28.94 -38.35 92.16
CA THR A 177 -28.04 -38.95 93.14
C THR A 177 -26.66 -39.30 92.59
N LEU A 178 -26.49 -39.44 91.27
CA LEU A 178 -25.24 -39.92 90.67
C LEU A 178 -24.22 -38.84 90.26
N GLN A 179 -24.59 -37.56 90.24
CA GLN A 179 -23.71 -36.48 89.79
C GLN A 179 -22.44 -36.33 90.65
N SER A 180 -22.51 -36.59 91.95
CA SER A 180 -21.41 -36.44 92.91
C SER A 180 -20.41 -37.60 92.87
N ALA A 181 -20.86 -38.82 92.55
CA ALA A 181 -19.97 -39.98 92.40
C ALA A 181 -19.28 -40.03 91.02
N ALA A 182 -19.91 -39.46 89.98
CA ALA A 182 -19.43 -39.52 88.61
C ALA A 182 -18.10 -38.78 88.36
N ALA A 183 -17.82 -37.70 89.11
CA ALA A 183 -16.62 -36.89 88.89
C ALA A 183 -15.30 -37.56 89.35
N TRP A 184 -15.37 -38.45 90.34
CA TRP A 184 -14.21 -39.19 90.85
C TRP A 184 -13.87 -40.38 89.93
N LEU A 185 -14.89 -41.10 89.47
CA LEU A 185 -14.73 -42.23 88.54
C LEU A 185 -14.24 -41.78 87.15
N TYR A 186 -14.60 -40.56 86.74
CA TYR A 186 -14.17 -39.97 85.46
C TYR A 186 -12.63 -39.88 85.33
N ARG A 187 -11.91 -39.57 86.42
CA ARG A 187 -10.45 -39.37 86.40
C ARG A 187 -9.63 -40.66 86.48
N THR A 188 -10.09 -41.64 87.25
CA THR A 188 -9.28 -42.83 87.54
C THR A 188 -9.54 -43.98 86.58
N ALA A 189 -10.78 -44.09 86.05
CA ALA A 189 -11.18 -45.18 85.16
C ALA A 189 -11.43 -44.73 83.72
N LEU A 190 -12.05 -43.55 83.49
CA LEU A 190 -12.50 -43.15 82.15
C LEU A 190 -11.37 -42.66 81.23
N THR A 191 -10.34 -42.03 81.78
CA THR A 191 -9.19 -41.47 81.05
C THR A 191 -8.36 -42.54 80.31
N PRO A 192 -7.97 -43.69 80.93
CA PRO A 192 -7.26 -44.75 80.22
C PRO A 192 -8.16 -45.47 79.20
N THR A 193 -9.44 -45.70 79.50
CA THR A 193 -10.39 -46.28 78.53
C THR A 193 -10.69 -45.33 77.36
N GLY A 194 -10.70 -44.02 77.58
CA GLY A 194 -10.88 -43.02 76.51
C GLY A 194 -9.73 -43.02 75.52
N HIS A 195 -8.49 -43.24 75.98
CA HIS A 195 -7.33 -43.39 75.10
C HIS A 195 -7.33 -44.72 74.34
N ALA A 196 -7.79 -45.81 74.96
CA ALA A 196 -7.98 -47.09 74.28
C ALA A 196 -9.07 -47.01 73.18
N LEU A 197 -10.20 -46.35 73.47
CA LEU A 197 -11.28 -46.13 72.51
C LEU A 197 -10.83 -45.20 71.37
N ALA A 198 -10.08 -44.14 71.68
CA ALA A 198 -9.54 -43.21 70.69
C ALA A 198 -8.55 -43.90 69.72
N ARG A 199 -7.72 -44.82 70.21
CA ARG A 199 -6.84 -45.61 69.35
C ARG A 199 -7.60 -46.59 68.45
N LEU A 200 -8.65 -47.23 68.96
CA LEU A 200 -9.51 -48.07 68.12
C LEU A 200 -10.26 -47.24 67.07
N ALA A 201 -10.77 -46.07 67.43
CA ALA A 201 -11.41 -45.14 66.49
C ALA A 201 -10.41 -44.64 65.42
N ALA A 202 -9.17 -44.38 65.80
CA ALA A 202 -8.11 -43.98 64.86
C ALA A 202 -7.72 -45.11 63.90
N LEU A 203 -7.66 -46.36 64.36
CA LEU A 203 -7.41 -47.53 63.51
C LEU A 203 -8.55 -47.77 62.52
N ILE A 204 -9.80 -47.60 62.97
CA ILE A 204 -10.99 -47.70 62.12
C ILE A 204 -11.00 -46.55 61.09
N GLY A 205 -10.68 -45.33 61.51
CA GLY A 205 -10.54 -44.17 60.63
C GLY A 205 -9.46 -44.36 59.56
N ALA A 206 -8.29 -44.87 59.95
CA ALA A 206 -7.22 -45.20 59.01
C ALA A 206 -7.63 -46.30 58.01
N GLY A 207 -8.36 -47.32 58.48
CA GLY A 207 -8.92 -48.37 57.63
C GLY A 207 -9.93 -47.85 56.60
N LEU A 208 -10.84 -46.97 57.00
CA LEU A 208 -11.81 -46.31 56.11
C LEU A 208 -11.12 -45.45 55.05
N VAL A 209 -10.08 -44.70 55.43
CA VAL A 209 -9.32 -43.88 54.49
C VAL A 209 -8.53 -44.75 53.50
N ALA A 210 -7.96 -45.88 53.96
CA ALA A 210 -7.28 -46.84 53.09
C ALA A 210 -8.26 -47.48 52.09
N LEU A 211 -9.46 -47.86 52.55
CA LEU A 211 -10.54 -48.35 51.68
C LEU A 211 -10.99 -47.31 50.66
N GLY A 212 -11.14 -46.05 51.07
CA GLY A 212 -11.47 -44.94 50.17
C GLY A 212 -10.41 -44.74 49.08
N ARG A 213 -9.12 -44.80 49.41
CA ARG A 213 -8.03 -44.73 48.42
C ARG A 213 -8.02 -45.94 47.49
N GLY A 214 -8.29 -47.14 48.01
CA GLY A 214 -8.44 -48.35 47.20
C GLY A 214 -9.58 -48.24 46.19
N LEU A 215 -10.74 -47.72 46.60
CA LEU A 215 -11.89 -47.50 45.71
C LEU A 215 -11.61 -46.45 44.64
N VAL A 216 -10.92 -45.36 44.98
CA VAL A 216 -10.50 -44.35 43.99
C VAL A 216 -9.51 -44.93 42.99
N ALA A 217 -8.50 -45.68 43.45
CA ALA A 217 -7.54 -46.34 42.57
C ALA A 217 -8.23 -47.36 41.65
N LEU A 218 -9.20 -48.11 42.16
CA LEU A 218 -9.99 -49.06 41.39
C LEU A 218 -10.87 -48.34 40.36
N GLY A 219 -11.48 -47.20 40.73
CA GLY A 219 -12.20 -46.35 39.79
C GLY A 219 -11.32 -45.79 38.68
N VAL A 220 -10.10 -45.36 39.00
CA VAL A 220 -9.11 -44.89 38.01
C VAL A 220 -8.70 -46.04 37.09
N LEU A 221 -8.40 -47.22 37.64
CA LEU A 221 -8.04 -48.39 36.83
C LEU A 221 -9.20 -48.84 35.93
N LEU A 222 -10.42 -48.85 36.45
CA LEU A 222 -11.59 -49.34 35.74
C LEU A 222 -12.13 -48.35 34.72
N VAL A 223 -11.91 -47.04 34.89
CA VAL A 223 -12.47 -46.02 34.01
C VAL A 223 -11.38 -45.33 33.18
N VAL A 224 -10.33 -44.81 33.83
CA VAL A 224 -9.31 -43.98 33.16
C VAL A 224 -8.44 -44.81 32.23
N VAL A 225 -8.07 -46.03 32.63
CA VAL A 225 -7.25 -46.92 31.79
C VAL A 225 -7.98 -47.35 30.50
N PRO A 226 -9.23 -47.88 30.55
CA PRO A 226 -9.93 -48.23 29.32
C PRO A 226 -10.27 -47.00 28.47
N VAL A 227 -10.65 -45.86 29.08
CA VAL A 227 -10.87 -44.61 28.32
C VAL A 227 -9.57 -44.15 27.65
N GLY A 228 -8.44 -44.20 28.34
CA GLY A 228 -7.13 -43.87 27.77
C GLY A 228 -6.66 -44.86 26.70
N TRP A 229 -7.03 -46.14 26.81
CA TRP A 229 -6.78 -47.14 25.77
C TRP A 229 -7.63 -46.86 24.53
N VAL A 230 -8.93 -46.60 24.69
CA VAL A 230 -9.84 -46.24 23.60
C VAL A 230 -9.38 -44.94 22.92
N TYR A 231 -8.96 -43.93 23.69
CA TYR A 231 -8.39 -42.70 23.14
C TYR A 231 -7.16 -42.98 22.26
N ARG A 232 -6.23 -43.82 22.76
CA ARG A 232 -5.02 -44.17 22.02
C ARG A 232 -5.27 -45.05 20.80
N ARG A 233 -6.25 -45.95 20.87
CA ARG A 233 -6.53 -46.92 19.80
C ARG A 233 -7.55 -46.47 18.77
N VAL A 234 -8.42 -45.52 19.12
CA VAL A 234 -9.50 -45.05 18.24
C VAL A 234 -9.32 -43.58 17.88
N LEU A 235 -9.18 -42.70 18.88
CA LEU A 235 -9.08 -41.25 18.61
C LEU A 235 -7.75 -40.86 17.96
N THR A 236 -6.66 -41.51 18.33
CA THR A 236 -5.34 -41.19 17.76
C THR A 236 -5.22 -41.56 16.27
N PRO A 237 -5.66 -42.76 15.81
CA PRO A 237 -5.70 -43.05 14.38
C PRO A 237 -6.75 -42.22 13.63
N LEU A 238 -7.90 -41.91 14.26
CA LEU A 238 -8.86 -40.99 13.67
C LEU A 238 -8.28 -39.58 13.47
N GLY A 239 -7.56 -39.05 14.47
CA GLY A 239 -6.90 -37.76 14.39
C GLY A 239 -5.81 -37.73 13.30
N ARG A 240 -5.03 -38.80 13.16
CA ARG A 240 -4.06 -38.93 12.06
C ARG A 240 -4.73 -39.06 10.69
N GLY A 241 -5.80 -39.85 10.59
CA GLY A 241 -6.58 -39.98 9.36
C GLY A 241 -7.19 -38.66 8.93
N LEU A 242 -7.79 -37.93 9.88
CA LEU A 242 -8.36 -36.59 9.63
C LEU A 242 -7.26 -35.59 9.21
N ALA A 243 -6.09 -35.62 9.85
CA ALA A 243 -4.97 -34.77 9.48
C ALA A 243 -4.45 -35.05 8.06
N VAL A 244 -4.43 -36.32 7.62
CA VAL A 244 -4.09 -36.69 6.24
C VAL A 244 -5.13 -36.15 5.27
N VAL A 245 -6.43 -36.31 5.57
CA VAL A 245 -7.52 -35.80 4.73
C VAL A 245 -7.46 -34.28 4.60
N VAL A 246 -7.26 -33.56 5.71
CA VAL A 246 -7.11 -32.09 5.70
C VAL A 246 -5.88 -31.66 4.90
N ARG A 247 -4.76 -32.39 5.02
CA ARG A 247 -3.54 -32.10 4.26
C ARG A 247 -3.73 -32.33 2.76
N GLU A 248 -4.45 -33.38 2.38
CA GLU A 248 -4.76 -33.69 0.98
C GLU A 248 -5.68 -32.64 0.35
N ILE A 249 -6.71 -32.22 1.10
CA ILE A 249 -7.59 -31.11 0.71
C ILE A 249 -6.78 -29.80 0.57
N GLY A 250 -5.84 -29.55 1.48
CA GLY A 250 -4.94 -28.40 1.40
C GLY A 250 -4.08 -28.42 0.13
N HIS A 251 -3.55 -29.58 -0.26
CA HIS A 251 -2.79 -29.74 -1.50
C HIS A 251 -3.65 -29.52 -2.75
N ALA A 252 -4.87 -30.07 -2.77
CA ALA A 252 -5.81 -29.90 -3.87
C ALA A 252 -6.21 -28.43 -4.07
N ILE A 253 -6.53 -27.73 -2.97
CA ILE A 253 -6.83 -26.30 -2.98
C ILE A 253 -5.61 -25.49 -3.43
N GLY A 254 -4.41 -25.83 -2.94
CA GLY A 254 -3.17 -25.17 -3.35
C GLY A 254 -2.87 -25.34 -4.85
N HIS A 255 -3.21 -26.48 -5.44
CA HIS A 255 -3.09 -26.70 -6.88
C HIS A 255 -4.11 -25.85 -7.65
N ALA A 256 -5.38 -25.85 -7.23
CA ALA A 256 -6.43 -25.04 -7.83
C ALA A 256 -6.08 -23.54 -7.80
N TRP A 257 -5.52 -23.04 -6.68
CA TRP A 257 -5.11 -21.65 -6.55
C TRP A 257 -3.95 -21.28 -7.49
N ARG A 258 -3.00 -22.20 -7.69
CA ARG A 258 -1.91 -22.00 -8.68
C ARG A 258 -2.45 -21.91 -10.10
N VAL A 259 -3.42 -22.76 -10.46
CA VAL A 259 -4.09 -22.72 -11.78
C VAL A 259 -4.86 -21.42 -11.95
N ALA A 260 -5.62 -20.99 -10.94
CA ALA A 260 -6.32 -19.71 -10.95
C ALA A 260 -5.35 -18.52 -11.12
N GLY A 261 -4.18 -18.56 -10.46
CA GLY A 261 -3.14 -17.55 -10.62
C GLY A 261 -2.47 -17.53 -12.00
N HIS A 262 -2.43 -18.67 -12.70
CA HIS A 262 -1.97 -18.72 -14.10
C HIS A 262 -3.03 -18.15 -15.04
N LEU A 263 -4.30 -18.49 -14.81
CA LEU A 263 -5.43 -18.00 -15.59
C LEU A 263 -5.58 -16.48 -15.45
N SER A 264 -5.49 -15.95 -14.23
CA SER A 264 -5.52 -14.50 -13.98
C SER A 264 -4.36 -13.76 -14.66
N ARG A 265 -3.14 -14.34 -14.65
CA ARG A 265 -1.99 -13.76 -15.37
C ARG A 265 -2.11 -13.86 -16.89
N ALA A 266 -2.80 -14.88 -17.41
CA ALA A 266 -3.08 -15.00 -18.84
C ALA A 266 -4.09 -13.93 -19.27
N ILE A 267 -5.17 -13.77 -18.52
CA ILE A 267 -6.20 -12.74 -18.76
C ILE A 267 -5.60 -11.34 -18.64
N GLY A 268 -4.81 -11.07 -17.60
CA GLY A 268 -4.14 -9.79 -17.41
C GLY A 268 -3.16 -9.45 -18.53
N ARG A 269 -2.43 -10.45 -19.05
CA ARG A 269 -1.56 -10.26 -20.23
C ARG A 269 -2.38 -10.00 -21.50
N GLY A 270 -3.47 -10.72 -21.70
CA GLY A 270 -4.40 -10.49 -22.80
C GLY A 270 -4.96 -9.07 -22.77
N LEU A 271 -5.42 -8.61 -21.61
CA LEU A 271 -5.98 -7.27 -21.43
C LEU A 271 -4.92 -6.17 -21.64
N LYS A 272 -3.70 -6.38 -21.11
CA LYS A 272 -2.58 -5.46 -21.34
C LYS A 272 -2.21 -5.38 -22.82
N TRP A 273 -2.16 -6.51 -23.51
CA TRP A 273 -1.92 -6.56 -24.95
C TRP A 273 -3.03 -5.85 -25.73
N LEU A 274 -4.29 -6.05 -25.35
CA LEU A 274 -5.44 -5.41 -25.97
C LEU A 274 -5.39 -3.89 -25.79
N ALA A 275 -5.13 -3.42 -24.58
CA ALA A 275 -4.99 -2.00 -24.27
C ALA A 275 -3.82 -1.35 -25.03
N HIS A 276 -2.68 -2.04 -25.10
CA HIS A 276 -1.53 -1.54 -25.84
C HIS A 276 -1.78 -1.50 -27.35
N THR A 277 -2.51 -2.47 -27.89
CA THR A 277 -2.83 -2.54 -29.32
C THR A 277 -3.90 -1.52 -29.71
N LEU A 278 -4.95 -1.35 -28.91
CA LEU A 278 -6.06 -0.43 -29.20
C LEU A 278 -5.72 1.04 -28.91
N VAL A 279 -4.93 1.32 -27.87
CA VAL A 279 -4.66 2.69 -27.43
C VAL A 279 -3.19 3.03 -27.61
N GLY A 280 -2.29 2.17 -27.15
CA GLY A 280 -0.85 2.44 -27.14
C GLY A 280 -0.26 2.63 -28.54
N ARG A 281 -0.52 1.70 -29.47
CA ARG A 281 -0.05 1.76 -30.86
C ARG A 281 -0.55 2.99 -31.63
N PRO A 282 -1.86 3.29 -31.68
CA PRO A 282 -2.32 4.46 -32.42
C PRO A 282 -1.84 5.77 -31.77
N THR A 283 -1.80 5.85 -30.44
CA THR A 283 -1.28 7.05 -29.75
C THR A 283 0.21 7.28 -30.05
N ARG A 284 1.02 6.22 -30.06
CA ARG A 284 2.44 6.31 -30.41
C ARG A 284 2.63 6.72 -31.88
N TRP A 285 1.82 6.19 -32.78
CA TRP A 285 1.86 6.59 -34.19
C TRP A 285 1.50 8.07 -34.36
N VAL A 286 0.43 8.55 -33.71
CA VAL A 286 0.05 9.97 -33.71
C VAL A 286 1.17 10.86 -33.15
N TYR A 287 1.81 10.43 -32.07
CA TYR A 287 2.93 11.18 -31.48
C TYR A 287 4.12 11.29 -32.45
N VAL A 288 4.53 10.17 -33.05
CA VAL A 288 5.70 10.13 -33.94
C VAL A 288 5.41 10.83 -35.27
N VAL A 289 4.23 10.61 -35.85
CA VAL A 289 3.89 11.09 -37.20
C VAL A 289 3.37 12.53 -37.19
N ILE A 290 2.70 12.96 -36.13
CA ILE A 290 2.04 14.29 -36.10
C ILE A 290 2.74 15.24 -35.13
N LEU A 291 2.95 14.84 -33.87
CA LEU A 291 3.54 15.76 -32.88
C LEU A 291 5.03 16.01 -33.10
N THR A 292 5.78 15.00 -33.57
CA THR A 292 7.23 15.13 -33.78
C THR A 292 7.57 16.13 -34.89
N PRO A 293 6.97 16.09 -36.10
CA PRO A 293 7.25 17.11 -37.13
C PRO A 293 6.71 18.49 -36.76
N VAL A 294 5.56 18.57 -36.06
CA VAL A 294 5.05 19.85 -35.55
C VAL A 294 6.00 20.45 -34.52
N GLY A 295 6.56 19.62 -33.63
CA GLY A 295 7.58 20.05 -32.66
C GLY A 295 8.85 20.57 -33.33
N HIS A 296 9.31 19.91 -34.39
CA HIS A 296 10.45 20.38 -35.19
C HIS A 296 10.13 21.68 -35.92
N ALA A 297 8.96 21.78 -36.56
CA ALA A 297 8.52 22.98 -37.25
C ALA A 297 8.40 24.19 -36.30
N VAL A 298 7.82 24.02 -35.11
CA VAL A 298 7.74 25.08 -34.10
C VAL A 298 9.13 25.49 -33.62
N ARG A 299 10.01 24.51 -33.39
CA ARG A 299 11.38 24.79 -32.92
C ARG A 299 12.20 25.53 -33.96
N ASP A 300 12.08 25.17 -35.23
CA ASP A 300 12.89 25.76 -36.30
C ASP A 300 12.31 27.07 -36.83
N ALA A 301 10.98 27.20 -36.92
CA ALA A 301 10.33 28.40 -37.45
C ALA A 301 10.13 29.52 -36.41
N VAL A 302 10.01 29.19 -35.13
CA VAL A 302 9.71 30.19 -34.08
C VAL A 302 10.88 30.34 -33.11
N TRP A 303 11.37 29.23 -32.58
CA TRP A 303 12.33 29.28 -31.46
C TRP A 303 13.74 29.68 -31.91
N ARG A 304 14.23 29.10 -33.02
CA ARG A 304 15.55 29.45 -33.57
C ARG A 304 15.66 30.92 -34.02
N PRO A 305 14.71 31.51 -34.75
CA PRO A 305 14.82 32.91 -35.14
C PRO A 305 14.68 33.87 -33.95
N ALA A 306 13.78 33.59 -33.01
CA ALA A 306 13.66 34.38 -31.78
C ALA A 306 14.95 34.35 -30.94
N ALA A 307 15.58 33.18 -30.81
CA ALA A 307 16.84 33.03 -30.09
C ALA A 307 18.01 33.73 -30.78
N ARG A 308 18.02 33.82 -32.12
CA ARG A 308 19.05 34.57 -32.87
C ARG A 308 18.87 36.08 -32.67
N ALA A 309 17.65 36.59 -32.84
CA ALA A 309 17.33 37.99 -32.62
C ALA A 309 17.65 38.45 -31.18
N ALA A 310 17.38 37.61 -30.18
CA ALA A 310 17.71 37.90 -28.79
C ALA A 310 19.24 37.98 -28.54
N ARG A 311 20.03 37.10 -29.19
CA ARG A 311 21.49 37.13 -29.05
C ARG A 311 22.11 38.33 -29.75
N GLU A 312 21.57 38.75 -30.90
CA GLU A 312 22.03 39.95 -31.60
C GLU A 312 21.72 41.22 -30.80
N ALA A 313 20.50 41.33 -30.25
CA ALA A 313 20.15 42.42 -29.34
C ALA A 313 21.04 42.43 -28.09
N GLY A 314 21.36 41.26 -27.53
CA GLY A 314 22.25 41.13 -26.38
C GLY A 314 23.70 41.57 -26.67
N ARG A 315 24.22 41.30 -27.88
CA ARG A 315 25.56 41.76 -28.28
C ARG A 315 25.59 43.27 -28.48
N ALA A 316 24.58 43.83 -29.14
CA ALA A 316 24.47 45.28 -29.33
C ALA A 316 24.36 46.04 -28.00
N ALA A 317 23.57 45.52 -27.05
CA ALA A 317 23.46 46.08 -25.72
C ALA A 317 24.79 46.05 -24.94
N ARG A 318 25.55 44.96 -25.04
CA ARG A 318 26.87 44.85 -24.41
C ARG A 318 27.87 45.85 -25.00
N GLN A 319 27.87 46.02 -26.32
CA GLN A 319 28.73 47.01 -27.00
C GLN A 319 28.38 48.45 -26.61
N ALA A 320 27.09 48.77 -26.46
CA ALA A 320 26.63 50.07 -25.97
C ALA A 320 27.04 50.33 -24.51
N LEU A 321 27.00 49.29 -23.67
CA LEU A 321 27.44 49.39 -22.27
C LEU A 321 28.95 49.55 -22.14
N THR A 322 29.75 48.85 -22.95
CA THR A 322 31.22 49.00 -22.93
C THR A 322 31.63 50.40 -23.36
N THR A 323 31.02 50.92 -24.44
CA THR A 323 31.27 52.30 -24.90
C THR A 323 30.83 53.33 -23.86
N ALA A 324 29.64 53.18 -23.25
CA ALA A 324 29.20 54.05 -22.17
C ALA A 324 30.12 53.99 -20.92
N ARG A 325 30.71 52.82 -20.65
CA ARG A 325 31.62 52.65 -19.51
C ARG A 325 32.98 53.28 -19.76
N GLU A 326 33.46 53.22 -21.01
CA GLU A 326 34.67 53.91 -21.44
C GLU A 326 34.48 55.42 -21.39
N THR A 327 33.34 55.96 -21.87
CA THR A 327 33.07 57.41 -21.80
C THR A 327 33.00 57.91 -20.35
N VAL A 328 32.37 57.17 -19.45
CA VAL A 328 32.35 57.52 -18.01
C VAL A 328 33.74 57.48 -17.39
N ARG A 329 34.59 56.50 -17.77
CA ARG A 329 35.97 56.43 -17.28
C ARG A 329 36.81 57.60 -17.78
N THR A 330 36.69 57.95 -19.06
CA THR A 330 37.38 59.10 -19.64
C THR A 330 36.93 60.40 -18.99
N ALA A 331 35.61 60.62 -18.87
CA ALA A 331 35.05 61.80 -18.21
C ALA A 331 35.46 61.91 -16.73
N ARG A 332 35.51 60.78 -16.01
CA ARG A 332 35.99 60.74 -14.62
C ARG A 332 37.47 61.09 -14.53
N GLN A 333 38.30 60.58 -15.44
CA GLN A 333 39.72 60.89 -15.46
C GLN A 333 39.98 62.36 -15.80
N GLU A 334 39.21 62.94 -16.72
CA GLU A 334 39.29 64.37 -17.08
C GLU A 334 38.83 65.28 -15.94
N ALA A 335 37.73 64.96 -15.27
CA ALA A 335 37.26 65.68 -14.08
C ALA A 335 38.30 65.62 -12.94
N TRP A 336 38.94 64.46 -12.75
CA TRP A 336 40.00 64.32 -11.76
C TRP A 336 41.27 65.11 -12.11
N ARG A 337 41.61 65.19 -13.41
CA ARG A 337 42.72 66.01 -13.92
C ARG A 337 42.49 67.50 -13.71
N ALA A 338 41.27 67.99 -13.97
CA ALA A 338 40.91 69.38 -13.77
C ALA A 338 41.02 69.80 -12.29
N LEU A 339 40.62 68.93 -11.36
CA LEU A 339 40.62 69.21 -9.92
C LEU A 339 42.01 69.17 -9.26
N VAL A 340 42.94 68.33 -9.75
CA VAL A 340 44.23 68.08 -9.08
C VAL A 340 45.42 68.78 -9.76
N GLY A 341 45.27 69.27 -11.01
CA GLY A 341 46.30 70.07 -11.68
C GLY A 341 47.63 69.33 -11.86
N GLY A 342 47.63 68.21 -12.58
CA GLY A 342 48.86 67.50 -12.96
C GLY A 342 49.21 67.74 -14.44
N PRO A 343 50.50 67.93 -14.80
CA PRO A 343 50.90 68.06 -16.20
C PRO A 343 50.60 66.77 -16.98
N PRO A 344 50.45 66.83 -18.31
CA PRO A 344 50.13 65.67 -19.12
C PRO A 344 51.22 64.61 -18.92
N ARG A 345 50.85 63.46 -18.38
CA ARG A 345 51.61 62.24 -18.65
C ARG A 345 51.39 61.95 -20.12
N GLU A 346 52.32 62.44 -20.93
CA GLU A 346 52.63 61.87 -22.22
C GLU A 346 52.58 60.36 -22.04
N ARG A 347 51.64 59.70 -22.72
CA ARG A 347 51.57 58.25 -22.75
C ARG A 347 52.75 57.82 -23.63
N THR A 348 53.94 57.93 -23.05
CA THR A 348 55.14 57.29 -23.53
C THR A 348 54.75 55.85 -23.76
N GLU A 349 54.84 55.46 -25.02
CA GLU A 349 54.92 54.09 -25.44
C GLU A 349 55.92 53.38 -24.54
N HIS A 350 55.44 52.73 -23.49
CA HIS A 350 56.11 51.58 -22.93
C HIS A 350 55.68 50.45 -23.88
N ARG A 351 56.34 50.26 -25.03
CA ARG A 351 57.68 49.66 -25.12
C ARG A 351 57.99 48.78 -23.92
N ALA A 352 57.04 47.89 -23.62
CA ALA A 352 57.35 46.65 -22.94
C ALA A 352 58.20 45.81 -23.89
N ARG A 353 59.51 46.04 -23.82
CA ARG A 353 60.52 44.99 -23.77
C ARG A 353 60.45 43.98 -24.93
N THR A 354 60.87 44.42 -26.11
CA THR A 354 61.44 43.52 -27.13
C THR A 354 62.93 43.33 -26.83
N LEU A 355 63.32 42.16 -26.33
CA LEU A 355 64.62 41.51 -26.58
C LEU A 355 64.58 40.08 -26.00
N GLY A 356 64.83 39.11 -26.90
CA GLY A 356 64.65 37.66 -26.75
C GLY A 356 63.70 37.12 -27.84
N SER A 357 64.08 37.09 -29.13
CA SER A 357 64.81 35.96 -29.75
C SER A 357 64.03 34.65 -29.59
N THR A 358 63.30 34.08 -30.57
CA THR A 358 63.70 33.66 -31.93
C THR A 358 62.47 33.42 -32.85
N THR A 359 62.58 33.82 -34.14
CA THR A 359 62.23 33.09 -35.38
C THR A 359 60.83 32.43 -35.47
N THR A 360 59.86 32.81 -36.31
CA THR A 360 59.80 32.85 -37.80
C THR A 360 58.62 33.75 -38.23
N ALA A 361 58.85 34.86 -38.94
CA ALA A 361 58.81 35.00 -40.40
C ALA A 361 57.41 35.00 -41.07
N SER A 362 57.09 36.15 -41.70
CA SER A 362 56.31 36.37 -42.93
C SER A 362 54.85 35.84 -42.99
N GLY A 363 53.81 36.62 -43.30
CA GLY A 363 53.75 37.69 -44.29
C GLY A 363 53.21 37.15 -45.62
N ALA A 364 52.01 37.60 -45.98
CA ALA A 364 51.40 37.64 -47.32
C ALA A 364 50.46 36.49 -47.79
N VAL A 365 49.21 36.89 -48.07
CA VAL A 365 48.37 36.55 -49.25
C VAL A 365 47.92 35.08 -49.47
N PRO A 366 46.59 34.81 -49.48
CA PRO A 366 46.04 33.62 -50.12
C PRO A 366 45.53 33.97 -51.54
N ALA A 367 46.20 33.45 -52.56
CA ALA A 367 45.66 33.26 -53.92
C ALA A 367 46.61 32.35 -54.72
N PRO A 368 46.16 31.66 -55.78
CA PRO A 368 44.89 30.95 -55.98
C PRO A 368 45.14 29.51 -56.50
N GLU A 369 44.28 28.54 -56.18
CA GLU A 369 44.23 27.27 -56.93
C GLU A 369 42.94 27.22 -57.75
N ILE A 370 43.08 27.66 -59.00
CA ILE A 370 42.17 27.36 -60.10
C ILE A 370 42.84 26.21 -60.86
N SER A 371 42.32 24.99 -60.70
CA SER A 371 42.68 23.86 -61.54
C SER A 371 41.75 23.84 -62.75
N LEU A 372 42.26 24.31 -63.88
CA LEU A 372 41.75 24.06 -65.22
C LEU A 372 42.61 22.96 -65.87
N SER A 373 42.04 21.79 -66.07
CA SER A 373 42.35 20.88 -67.19
C SER A 373 41.03 20.71 -67.94
N LYS A 374 40.79 21.35 -69.09
CA LYS A 374 41.23 20.98 -70.46
C LYS A 374 41.25 19.46 -70.63
N ALA A 375 40.15 18.85 -71.10
CA ALA A 375 39.75 18.68 -72.50
C ALA A 375 40.78 17.90 -73.33
N GLU A 376 40.44 16.66 -73.68
CA GLU A 376 40.54 16.05 -75.02
C GLU A 376 40.33 14.52 -74.91
N GLY A 377 39.61 13.94 -75.88
CA GLY A 377 39.58 12.50 -76.16
C GLY A 377 38.22 11.84 -76.00
#